data_AF-A0A1Q3P417-F1
#
_entry.id   AF-A0A1Q3P417-F1
#
_cell.length_a   1.000
_cell.length_b   1.000
_cell.length_c   1.000
_cell.angle_alpha   90.00
_cell.angle_beta   90.00
_cell.angle_gamma   90.00
#
_symmetry.space_group_name_H-M   'P 1'
#
loop_
_entity.id
_entity.type
_entity.pdbx_description
1 polymer ?
#
loop_
_entity_poly.entity_id
_entity_poly.type
_entity_poly.pdbx_seq_one_letter_code
_entity_poly.pdbx_strand_id
1 'polypeptide(L)'
;MDKEIHIRNLIYKYISNQCDGHEQDELLRHLQTPAGKWVFDEVMTSEAGKIFTKSEEIEPAVSSRLLGRLRQSMIAEENPQEQPVPFYGKGIFRWVAALLVLAALIAYWFMA
;
A
#
# COMPACT_ATOMS: atom_id res chain seq x y z
N MET A 1 -1.84 -4.08 -38.22
CA MET A 1 -3.02 -4.95 -38.12
C MET A 1 -2.67 -6.26 -37.42
N ASP A 2 -1.78 -7.13 -37.94
CA ASP A 2 -1.46 -8.42 -37.28
C ASP A 2 -0.88 -8.29 -35.87
N LYS A 3 -0.04 -7.28 -35.63
CA LYS A 3 0.56 -7.04 -34.30
C LYS A 3 -0.47 -6.63 -33.24
N GLU A 4 -1.50 -5.87 -33.61
CA GLU A 4 -2.54 -5.42 -32.68
C GLU A 4 -3.48 -6.58 -32.30
N ILE A 5 -3.80 -7.44 -33.28
CA ILE A 5 -4.58 -8.66 -33.06
C ILE A 5 -3.79 -9.61 -32.13
N HIS A 6 -2.48 -9.76 -32.34
CA HIS A 6 -1.62 -10.56 -31.49
C HIS A 6 -1.57 -10.04 -30.04
N ILE A 7 -1.34 -8.73 -29.85
CA ILE A 7 -1.35 -8.10 -28.52
C ILE A 7 -2.71 -8.27 -27.85
N ARG A 8 -3.80 -8.06 -28.58
CA ARG A 8 -5.17 -8.27 -28.07
C ARG A 8 -5.39 -9.71 -27.60
N ASN A 9 -4.92 -10.71 -28.34
CA ASN A 9 -5.01 -12.11 -27.94
C ASN A 9 -4.19 -12.41 -26.68
N LEU A 10 -2.98 -11.86 -26.56
CA LEU A 10 -2.16 -11.99 -25.34
C LEU A 10 -2.88 -11.36 -24.13
N ILE A 11 -3.51 -10.20 -24.30
CA ILE A 11 -4.28 -9.56 -23.23
C ILE A 11 -5.47 -10.44 -22.81
N TYR A 12 -6.21 -11.03 -23.74
CA TYR A 12 -7.32 -11.92 -23.41
C TYR A 12 -6.86 -13.18 -22.66
N LYS A 13 -5.73 -13.77 -23.08
CA LYS A 13 -5.11 -14.90 -22.36
C LYS A 13 -4.68 -14.50 -20.95
N TYR A 14 -4.10 -13.31 -20.79
CA TYR A 14 -3.68 -12.77 -19.50
C TYR A 14 -4.88 -12.58 -18.55
N ILE A 15 -5.95 -11.92 -19.01
CA ILE A 15 -7.18 -11.72 -18.21
C ILE A 15 -7.82 -13.07 -17.84
N SER A 16 -7.75 -14.06 -18.74
CA SER A 16 -8.31 -15.40 -18.51
C SER A 16 -7.39 -16.33 -17.70
N ASN A 17 -6.24 -15.85 -17.22
CA ASN A 17 -5.22 -16.62 -16.51
C ASN A 17 -4.73 -17.87 -17.28
N GLN A 18 -4.67 -17.76 -18.62
CA GLN A 18 -4.19 -18.80 -19.55
C GLN A 18 -2.85 -18.44 -20.19
N CYS A 19 -2.23 -17.37 -19.71
CA CYS A 19 -0.95 -16.88 -20.23
C CYS A 19 0.20 -17.69 -19.61
N ASP A 20 1.12 -18.16 -20.43
CA ASP A 20 2.36 -18.75 -19.93
C ASP A 20 3.39 -17.66 -19.55
N GLY A 21 4.47 -18.06 -18.87
CA GLY A 21 5.47 -17.10 -18.39
C GLY A 21 6.19 -16.33 -19.51
N HIS A 22 6.35 -16.93 -20.69
CA HIS A 22 7.00 -16.28 -21.83
C HIS A 22 6.05 -15.27 -22.50
N GLU A 23 4.79 -15.65 -22.67
CA GLU A 23 3.71 -14.79 -23.17
C GLU A 23 3.47 -13.59 -22.23
N GLN A 24 3.62 -13.77 -20.92
CA GLN A 24 3.52 -12.69 -19.95
C GLN A 24 4.66 -11.67 -20.10
N ASP A 25 5.90 -12.14 -20.26
CA ASP A 25 7.05 -11.26 -20.53
C ASP A 25 6.92 -10.53 -21.87
N GLU A 26 6.41 -11.22 -22.90
CA GLU A 26 6.13 -10.64 -24.21
C GLU A 26 5.05 -9.54 -24.12
N LEU A 27 3.97 -9.80 -23.38
CA LEU A 27 2.92 -8.82 -23.12
C LEU A 27 3.49 -7.59 -22.38
N LEU A 28 4.29 -7.78 -21.34
CA LEU A 28 4.93 -6.68 -20.61
C LEU A 28 5.79 -5.79 -21.52
N ARG A 29 6.55 -6.40 -22.44
CA ARG A 29 7.35 -5.65 -23.43
C ARG A 29 6.47 -4.85 -24.39
N HIS A 30 5.31 -5.39 -24.80
CA HIS A 30 4.37 -4.66 -25.64
C HIS A 30 3.66 -3.51 -24.89
N LEU A 31 3.34 -3.69 -23.61
CA LEU A 31 2.70 -2.67 -22.77
C LEU A 31 3.61 -1.46 -22.48
N GLN A 32 4.94 -1.62 -22.59
CA GLN A 32 5.88 -0.51 -22.51
C GLN A 32 5.80 0.44 -23.71
N THR A 33 5.14 0.03 -24.80
CA THR A 33 4.95 0.87 -25.98
C THR A 33 3.62 1.64 -25.91
N PRO A 34 3.54 2.88 -26.42
CA PRO A 34 2.30 3.65 -26.43
C PRO A 34 1.14 2.94 -27.15
N ALA A 35 1.43 2.22 -28.23
CA ALA A 35 0.44 1.46 -28.99
C ALA A 35 -0.10 0.25 -28.21
N GLY A 36 0.78 -0.51 -27.54
CA GLY A 36 0.36 -1.65 -26.71
C GLY A 36 -0.47 -1.21 -25.50
N LYS A 37 -0.13 -0.06 -24.89
CA LYS A 37 -0.93 0.54 -23.81
C LYS A 37 -2.35 0.90 -24.28
N TRP A 38 -2.48 1.51 -25.46
CA TRP A 38 -3.79 1.88 -26.00
C TRP A 38 -4.68 0.65 -26.24
N VAL A 39 -4.12 -0.42 -26.82
CA VAL A 39 -4.87 -1.68 -27.04
C VAL A 39 -5.27 -2.33 -25.70
N PHE A 40 -4.40 -2.27 -24.69
CA PHE A 40 -4.73 -2.75 -23.34
C PHE A 40 -5.87 -1.96 -22.70
N ASP A 41 -5.80 -0.63 -22.74
CA ASP A 41 -6.84 0.23 -22.18
C ASP A 41 -8.19 0.00 -22.90
N GLU A 42 -8.19 -0.21 -24.22
CA GLU A 42 -9.39 -0.55 -25.00
C GLU A 42 -10.00 -1.89 -24.56
N VAL A 43 -9.18 -2.94 -24.43
CA VAL A 43 -9.64 -4.27 -24.02
C VAL A 43 -10.16 -4.25 -22.58
N MET A 44 -9.44 -3.62 -21.66
CA MET A 44 -9.86 -3.50 -20.25
C MET A 44 -11.16 -2.71 -20.10
N THR A 45 -11.33 -1.64 -20.88
CA THR A 45 -12.58 -0.85 -20.89
C THR A 45 -13.75 -1.67 -21.44
N SER A 46 -13.51 -2.47 -22.49
CA SER A 46 -14.52 -3.36 -23.06
C SER A 46 -14.94 -4.46 -22.08
N GLU A 47 -13.97 -5.11 -21.42
CA GLU A 47 -14.23 -6.17 -20.44
C GLU A 47 -14.88 -5.61 -19.16
N ALA A 48 -14.44 -4.45 -18.67
CA ALA A 48 -15.10 -3.76 -17.56
C ALA A 48 -16.57 -3.45 -17.90
N GLY A 49 -16.85 -2.96 -19.11
CA GLY A 49 -18.20 -2.69 -19.59
C GLY A 49 -19.12 -3.93 -19.56
N LYS A 50 -18.58 -5.13 -19.82
CA LYS A 50 -19.32 -6.40 -19.71
C LYS A 50 -19.62 -6.79 -18.26
N ILE A 51 -18.73 -6.46 -17.32
CA ILE A 51 -18.93 -6.73 -15.89
C ILE A 51 -19.99 -5.78 -15.30
N PHE A 52 -19.94 -4.49 -15.64
CA PHE A 52 -20.88 -3.50 -15.10
C PHE A 52 -22.28 -3.57 -15.71
N THR A 53 -22.44 -4.13 -16.91
CA THR A 53 -23.78 -4.35 -17.51
C THR A 53 -24.48 -5.58 -16.95
N LYS A 54 -23.73 -6.54 -16.40
CA LYS A 54 -24.27 -7.69 -15.67
C LYS A 54 -24.32 -7.36 -14.17
N SER A 55 -25.16 -6.39 -13.82
CA SER A 55 -25.49 -6.01 -12.45
C SER A 55 -26.25 -7.16 -11.77
N GLU A 56 -25.54 -8.22 -11.42
CA GLU A 56 -25.96 -9.12 -10.36
C GLU A 56 -25.85 -8.30 -9.06
N GLU A 57 -26.98 -8.08 -8.39
CA GLU A 57 -27.08 -7.31 -7.15
C GLU A 57 -25.96 -7.74 -6.20
N ILE A 58 -24.99 -6.86 -5.97
CA ILE A 58 -23.92 -7.11 -5.03
C ILE A 58 -24.57 -7.24 -3.65
N GLU A 59 -24.68 -8.47 -3.15
CA GLU A 59 -25.23 -8.73 -1.81
C GLU A 59 -24.48 -7.87 -0.77
N PRO A 60 -25.20 -7.13 0.09
CA PRO A 60 -24.62 -6.19 1.05
C PRO A 60 -23.70 -6.86 2.11
N ALA A 61 -23.74 -8.20 2.20
CA ALA A 61 -22.85 -8.99 3.04
C ALA A 61 -21.40 -9.05 2.50
N VAL A 62 -21.20 -8.95 1.18
CA VAL A 62 -19.86 -9.03 0.57
C VAL A 62 -19.14 -7.68 0.64
N SER A 63 -19.87 -6.58 0.48
CA SER A 63 -19.32 -5.21 0.56
C SER A 63 -18.78 -4.88 1.95
N SER A 64 -19.52 -5.24 3.01
CA SER A 64 -19.09 -5.05 4.41
C SER A 64 -17.86 -5.89 4.75
N ARG A 65 -17.75 -7.11 4.21
CA ARG A 65 -16.58 -7.97 4.39
C ARG A 65 -15.33 -7.44 3.67
N LEU A 66 -15.49 -6.90 2.46
CA LEU A 66 -14.39 -6.28 1.71
C LEU A 66 -13.93 -4.98 2.36
N LEU A 67 -14.85 -4.12 2.82
CA LEU A 67 -14.53 -2.93 3.61
C LEU A 67 -13.83 -3.29 4.92
N GLY A 68 -14.26 -4.36 5.59
CA GLY A 68 -13.61 -4.90 6.76
C GLY A 68 -12.15 -5.29 6.48
N ARG A 69 -11.90 -6.02 5.39
CA ARG A 69 -10.54 -6.42 4.98
C ARG A 69 -9.66 -5.24 4.55
N LEU A 70 -10.21 -4.27 3.82
CA LEU A 70 -9.50 -3.04 3.43
C LEU A 70 -9.11 -2.19 4.65
N ARG A 71 -10.01 -2.07 5.62
CA ARG A 71 -9.72 -1.41 6.90
C ARG A 71 -8.64 -2.17 7.66
N GLN A 72 -8.67 -3.49 7.63
CA GLN A 72 -7.67 -4.33 8.29
C GLN A 72 -6.29 -4.23 7.64
N SER A 73 -6.21 -4.14 6.30
CA SER A 73 -4.95 -3.91 5.60
C SER A 73 -4.42 -2.49 5.75
N MET A 74 -5.29 -1.49 5.93
CA MET A 74 -4.89 -0.10 6.20
C MET A 74 -4.37 0.09 7.64
N ILE A 75 -4.81 -0.75 8.57
CA ILE A 75 -4.42 -0.67 9.99
C ILE A 75 -3.24 -1.62 10.32
N ALA A 76 -2.85 -2.51 9.40
CA ALA A 76 -1.79 -3.50 9.62
C ALA A 76 -0.35 -2.94 9.68
N GLU A 77 -0.16 -1.63 9.81
CA GLU A 77 1.17 -1.02 9.94
C GLU A 77 1.24 0.15 10.94
N GLU A 78 0.43 0.13 12.00
CA GLU A 78 0.78 0.88 13.22
C GLU A 78 1.05 -0.12 14.35
N ASN A 79 2.29 -0.61 14.36
CA ASN A 79 2.88 -1.20 15.54
C ASN A 79 2.93 -0.09 16.63
N PRO A 80 2.14 -0.15 17.72
CA PRO A 80 2.10 0.93 18.71
C PRO A 80 3.37 1.03 19.57
N GLN A 81 4.41 0.24 19.26
CA GLN A 81 5.59 0.07 20.10
C GLN A 81 6.71 1.08 19.85
N GLU A 82 6.61 1.97 18.86
CA GLU A 82 7.65 2.99 18.62
C GLU A 82 7.06 4.38 18.42
N GLN A 83 6.22 4.86 19.34
CA GLN A 83 6.14 6.30 19.54
C GLN A 83 7.43 6.75 20.24
N PRO A 84 8.28 7.60 19.61
CA PRO A 84 9.43 8.18 20.29
C PRO A 84 8.90 9.11 21.39
N VAL A 85 8.76 8.56 22.59
CA VAL A 85 8.41 9.35 23.78
C VAL A 85 9.49 10.41 23.92
N PRO A 86 9.14 11.71 23.93
CA PRO A 86 10.16 12.74 24.02
C PRO A 86 11.01 12.53 25.27
N PHE A 87 12.33 12.73 25.16
CA PHE A 87 13.30 12.41 26.22
C PHE A 87 12.94 12.99 27.60
N TYR A 88 12.23 14.11 27.65
CA TYR A 88 11.74 14.79 28.86
C TYR A 88 10.55 14.10 29.55
N GLY A 89 9.89 13.13 28.90
CA GLY A 89 8.80 12.33 29.47
C GLY A 89 9.27 11.09 30.23
N LYS A 90 10.54 10.69 30.09
CA LYS A 90 11.10 9.54 30.83
C LYS A 90 11.43 9.96 32.27
N GLY A 91 10.92 9.22 33.25
CA GLY A 91 11.13 9.51 34.68
C GLY A 91 12.61 9.64 35.07
N ILE A 92 13.50 8.94 34.38
CA ILE A 92 14.96 9.01 34.55
C ILE A 92 15.48 10.45 34.34
N PHE A 93 14.95 11.19 33.36
CA PHE A 93 15.39 12.56 33.11
C PHE A 93 15.05 13.51 34.27
N ARG A 94 13.88 13.33 34.90
CA ARG A 94 13.48 14.12 36.08
C ARG A 94 14.40 13.87 37.27
N TRP A 95 14.81 12.62 37.49
CA TRP A 95 15.76 12.26 38.56
C TRP A 95 17.16 12.85 38.31
N VAL A 96 17.66 12.80 37.08
CA VAL A 96 18.97 13.37 36.73
C VAL A 96 18.98 14.89 36.87
N ALA A 97 17.92 15.58 36.42
CA ALA A 97 17.80 17.03 36.58
C ALA A 97 17.73 17.44 38.06
N ALA A 98 16.97 16.71 38.89
CA ALA A 98 16.89 16.97 40.33
C ALA A 98 18.25 16.79 41.04
N LEU A 99 18.99 15.74 40.68
CA LEU A 99 20.33 15.49 41.22
C LEU A 99 21.33 16.60 40.85
N LEU A 100 21.28 17.10 39.61
CA LEU A 100 22.14 18.20 39.17
C LEU A 100 21.85 19.50 39.93
N VAL A 101 20.58 19.83 40.14
CA VAL A 101 20.19 21.01 40.93
C VAL A 101 20.62 20.86 42.40
N LEU A 102 20.45 19.67 42.98
CA LEU A 102 20.87 19.42 44.36
C LEU A 102 22.39 19.51 44.52
N ALA A 103 23.15 18.95 43.58
CA ALA A 103 24.61 19.03 43.57
C ALA A 103 25.11 20.48 43.42
N ALA A 104 24.47 21.28 42.55
CA ALA A 104 24.78 22.69 42.40
C ALA A 104 24.47 23.49 43.68
N LEU A 105 23.36 23.18 44.37
CA LEU A 105 23.01 23.80 45.65
C LEU A 105 24.03 23.47 46.74
N ILE A 106 24.46 22.21 46.84
CA ILE A 106 25.49 21.79 47.79
C ILE A 106 26.81 22.48 47.47
N ALA A 107 27.24 22.50 46.21
CA ALA A 107 28.47 23.17 45.80
C ALA A 107 28.43 24.69 46.09
N TYR A 108 27.28 25.33 45.87
CA TYR A 108 27.08 26.73 46.23
C TYR A 108 27.21 26.97 47.73
N TRP A 109 26.61 26.11 48.56
CA TRP A 109 26.72 26.19 50.03
C TRP A 109 28.14 25.94 50.57
N PHE A 110 28.97 25.18 49.86
CA PHE A 110 30.37 24.95 50.25
C PHE A 110 31.33 26.02 49.70
N MET A 111 30.93 26.78 48.68
CA MET A 111 31.72 27.90 48.14
C MET A 111 31.31 29.27 48.69
N ALA A 112 30.11 29.41 49.25
CA ALA A 112 29.64 30.60 49.97
C ALA A 112 30.07 30.57 51.44
#